data_AF-A0A0G2GL87-F1
#
_entry.id   AF-A0A0G2GL87-F1
#
_cell.length_a   1.000
_cell.length_b   1.000
_cell.length_c   1.000
_cell.angle_alpha   90.00
_cell.angle_beta   90.00
_cell.angle_gamma   90.00
#
_symmetry.space_group_name_H-M   'P 1'
#
loop_
_entity.id
_entity.type
_entity.pdbx_description
1 polymer ?
#
loop_
_entity_poly.entity_id
_entity_poly.type
_entity_poly.pdbx_seq_one_letter_code
_entity_poly.pdbx_strand_id
1 'polypeptide(L)'
;MTAADIITDPDLRAVLDAASLAQQQCDALLAVLAEHPLPPPASPSRPSSESAQMPPEVAEQISTAQKALHAHLAAVRNQNRKALLSVRSTKHATADARHEVDTLHLALQNLYYEQRHLESEIKACQGYDHPYQKLPLMPEEEFAATFPEVIESCRVAAQKAVFERREKKESGELAGEDVGMEGGEEDAAHEEEMFEDALMKARIEHEHKERLALEEKRQGLLKKKQGLIAENNKRKEDLAKLDESLEKFIEAAKPIEQTFQKEY
;
A
#
# COMPACT_ATOMS: atom_id res chain seq x y z
N MET A 1 26.92 45.74 24.97
CA MET A 1 26.59 44.30 25.08
C MET A 1 27.86 43.58 25.50
N THR A 2 27.89 43.05 26.71
CA THR A 2 29.05 42.30 27.21
C THR A 2 28.96 40.85 26.72
N ALA A 3 30.08 40.12 26.68
CA ALA A 3 30.08 38.70 26.29
C ALA A 3 29.14 37.85 27.17
N ALA A 4 28.88 38.28 28.41
CA ALA A 4 27.93 37.67 29.32
C ALA A 4 26.46 37.81 28.87
N ASP A 5 26.12 38.81 28.05
CA ASP A 5 24.75 39.02 27.58
C ASP A 5 24.39 38.12 26.38
N ILE A 6 25.41 37.58 25.69
CA ILE A 6 25.26 36.81 24.46
C ILE A 6 25.27 35.29 24.72
N ILE A 7 25.97 34.85 25.77
CA ILE A 7 26.11 33.43 26.10
C ILE A 7 24.93 32.97 26.98
N THR A 8 24.03 32.19 26.39
CA THR A 8 22.84 31.63 27.05
C THR A 8 23.07 30.25 27.69
N ASP A 9 24.09 29.51 27.23
CA ASP A 9 24.37 28.16 27.73
C ASP A 9 24.97 28.22 29.16
N PRO A 10 24.42 27.44 30.12
CA PRO A 10 24.83 27.51 31.52
C PRO A 10 26.25 27.00 31.77
N ASP A 11 26.72 26.00 31.01
CA ASP A 11 28.08 25.47 31.15
C ASP A 11 29.10 26.48 30.61
N LEU A 12 28.82 27.10 29.45
CA LEU A 12 29.67 28.15 28.89
C LEU A 12 29.70 29.41 29.76
N ARG A 13 28.58 29.74 30.43
CA ARG A 13 28.52 30.86 31.38
C ARG A 13 29.35 30.59 32.63
N ALA A 14 29.31 29.37 33.17
CA ALA A 14 30.17 28.95 34.27
C ALA A 14 31.67 28.98 33.91
N VAL A 15 32.03 28.68 32.64
CA VAL A 15 33.41 28.84 32.14
C VAL A 15 33.81 30.31 32.09
N LEU A 16 32.93 31.18 31.60
CA LEU A 16 33.17 32.62 31.53
C LEU A 16 33.37 33.21 32.93
N ASP A 17 32.50 32.89 33.88
CA ASP A 17 32.59 33.37 35.26
C ASP A 17 33.89 32.91 35.93
N ALA A 18 34.27 31.64 35.75
CA ALA A 18 35.54 31.11 36.25
C ALA A 18 36.74 31.81 35.62
N ALA A 19 36.68 32.13 34.32
CA ALA A 19 37.74 32.84 33.61
C ALA A 19 37.87 34.30 34.07
N SER A 20 36.75 34.99 34.28
CA SER A 20 36.73 36.34 34.83
C SER A 20 37.29 36.41 36.25
N LEU A 21 36.97 35.43 37.11
CA LEU A 21 37.57 35.32 38.45
C LEU A 21 39.09 35.08 38.37
N ALA A 22 39.55 34.20 37.47
CA ALA A 22 40.98 33.97 37.27
C ALA A 22 41.71 35.23 36.78
N GLN A 23 41.08 36.00 35.89
CA GLN A 23 41.62 37.26 35.39
C GLN A 23 41.71 38.32 36.50
N GLN A 24 40.65 38.50 37.28
CA GLN A 24 40.64 39.43 38.42
C GLN A 24 41.76 39.09 39.43
N GLN A 25 42.01 37.80 39.67
CA GLN A 25 43.08 37.37 40.57
C GLN A 25 44.48 37.59 39.98
N CYS A 26 44.65 37.44 38.66
CA CYS A 26 45.88 37.82 37.96
C CYS A 26 46.15 39.33 38.10
N ASP A 27 45.13 40.15 37.85
CA ASP A 27 45.24 41.61 37.90
C ASP A 27 45.58 42.07 39.33
N ALA A 28 44.96 41.46 40.35
CA ALA A 28 45.28 41.70 41.75
C ALA A 28 46.72 41.32 42.11
N LEU A 29 47.21 40.16 41.64
CA LEU A 29 48.61 39.75 41.84
C LEU A 29 49.59 40.73 41.18
N LEU A 30 49.29 41.16 39.95
CA LEU A 30 50.11 42.13 39.21
C LEU A 30 50.14 43.49 39.91
N ALA A 31 49.03 43.93 40.49
CA ALA A 31 48.97 45.16 41.28
C ALA A 31 49.89 45.08 42.52
N VAL A 32 49.84 43.98 43.28
CA VAL A 32 50.72 43.75 44.44
C VAL A 32 52.20 43.72 44.04
N LEU A 33 52.54 43.11 42.89
CA LEU A 33 53.90 43.09 42.37
C LEU A 33 54.37 44.46 41.85
N ALA A 34 53.46 45.29 41.34
CA ALA A 34 53.77 46.64 40.89
C ALA A 34 54.03 47.61 42.06
N GLU A 35 53.32 47.43 43.18
CA GLU A 35 53.54 48.17 44.43
C GLU A 35 54.86 47.78 45.13
N HIS A 36 55.37 46.58 44.86
CA HIS A 36 56.64 46.08 45.40
C HIS A 36 57.58 45.54 44.29
N PRO A 37 58.22 46.43 43.50
CA PRO A 37 59.09 46.02 42.41
C PRO A 37 60.30 45.23 42.91
N LEU A 38 60.55 44.06 42.32
CA LEU A 38 61.79 43.32 42.54
C LEU A 38 62.99 44.16 42.04
N PRO A 39 64.12 44.19 42.76
CA PRO A 39 65.33 44.82 42.25
C PRO A 39 65.75 44.13 40.93
N PRO A 40 66.31 44.89 39.96
CA PRO A 40 66.79 44.31 38.72
C PRO A 40 67.86 43.22 38.99
N PRO A 41 67.96 42.18 38.15
CA PRO A 41 68.96 41.14 38.33
C PRO A 41 70.35 41.77 38.40
N ALA A 42 71.03 41.57 39.53
CA ALA A 42 72.32 42.19 39.81
C ALA A 42 73.35 41.82 38.74
N SER A 43 74.09 42.83 38.25
CA SER A 43 75.35 42.62 37.53
C SER A 43 76.35 41.86 38.43
N PRO A 44 77.24 41.02 37.87
CA PRO A 44 77.94 39.95 38.59
C PRO A 44 79.07 40.38 39.54
N SER A 45 79.10 41.62 40.02
CA SER A 45 80.28 42.22 40.67
C SER A 45 80.06 42.80 42.08
N ARG A 46 79.06 42.33 42.84
CA ARG A 46 78.88 42.76 44.25
C ARG A 46 78.89 41.58 45.23
N PRO A 47 79.71 41.61 46.30
CA PRO A 47 79.73 40.55 47.30
C PRO A 47 78.45 40.60 48.15
N SER A 48 77.98 39.40 48.46
CA SER A 48 76.75 39.08 49.17
C SER A 48 76.79 39.46 50.65
N SER A 49 76.02 40.47 51.03
CA SER A 49 75.48 40.67 52.38
C SER A 49 74.32 41.64 52.29
N GLU A 50 73.17 41.27 52.85
CA GLU A 50 71.82 41.82 52.61
C GLU A 50 71.18 41.30 51.33
N SER A 51 70.83 40.01 51.34
CA SER A 51 69.65 39.53 50.62
C SER A 51 68.47 40.40 51.04
N ALA A 52 68.18 41.43 50.24
CA ALA A 52 66.93 42.18 50.26
C ALA A 52 65.79 41.21 49.94
N GLN A 53 65.44 40.40 50.94
CA GLN A 53 64.24 39.60 50.95
C GLN A 53 63.09 40.60 50.94
N MET A 54 62.15 40.41 50.00
CA MET A 54 60.84 41.05 50.07
C MET A 54 60.34 40.95 51.52
N PRO A 55 59.69 42.00 52.07
CA PRO A 55 59.16 41.93 53.43
C PRO A 55 58.39 40.61 53.61
N PRO A 56 58.62 39.85 54.70
CA PRO A 56 58.09 38.49 54.85
C PRO A 56 56.56 38.46 54.69
N GLU A 57 55.90 39.54 55.10
CA GLU A 57 54.45 39.78 54.94
C GLU A 57 54.02 39.88 53.46
N VAL A 58 54.78 40.57 52.61
CA VAL A 58 54.50 40.70 51.17
C VAL A 58 54.80 39.39 50.44
N ALA A 59 55.85 38.66 50.84
CA ALA A 59 56.16 37.34 50.29
C ALA A 59 55.04 36.32 50.59
N GLU A 60 54.46 36.38 51.80
CA GLU A 60 53.30 35.56 52.19
C GLU A 60 52.03 35.94 51.40
N GLN A 61 51.78 37.24 51.21
CA GLN A 61 50.66 37.73 50.38
C GLN A 61 50.78 37.25 48.92
N ILE A 62 51.97 37.34 48.31
CA ILE A 62 52.23 36.85 46.94
C ILE A 62 52.01 35.33 46.88
N SER A 63 52.53 34.55 47.84
CA SER A 63 52.35 33.09 47.86
C SER A 63 50.86 32.71 47.97
N THR A 64 50.11 33.42 48.80
CA THR A 64 48.68 33.18 49.01
C THR A 64 47.88 33.54 47.76
N ALA A 65 48.18 34.68 47.13
CA ALA A 65 47.57 35.10 45.86
C ALA A 65 47.91 34.14 44.70
N GLN A 66 49.14 33.61 44.63
CA GLN A 66 49.54 32.59 43.66
C GLN A 66 48.76 31.29 43.85
N LYS A 67 48.59 30.81 45.09
CA LYS A 67 47.78 29.62 45.38
C LYS A 67 46.33 29.82 44.94
N ALA A 68 45.75 30.98 45.23
CA ALA A 68 44.39 31.32 44.78
C ALA A 68 44.29 31.37 43.25
N LEU A 69 45.27 31.97 42.55
CA LEU A 69 45.30 31.98 41.09
C LEU A 69 45.38 30.57 40.50
N HIS A 70 46.24 29.70 41.04
CA HIS A 70 46.32 28.30 40.60
C HIS A 70 45.01 27.54 40.83
N ALA A 71 44.30 27.81 41.92
CA ALA A 71 42.98 27.25 42.17
C ALA A 71 41.94 27.72 41.13
N HIS A 72 41.91 29.01 40.81
CA HIS A 72 41.02 29.54 39.76
C HIS A 72 41.36 28.99 38.37
N LEU A 73 42.63 28.88 38.01
CA LEU A 73 43.05 28.26 36.75
C LEU A 73 42.68 26.77 36.67
N ALA A 74 42.72 26.04 37.79
CA ALA A 74 42.22 24.66 37.85
C ALA A 74 40.69 24.62 37.67
N ALA A 75 39.95 25.54 38.29
CA ALA A 75 38.51 25.67 38.12
C ALA A 75 38.11 25.95 36.66
N VAL A 76 38.79 26.86 35.97
CA VAL A 76 38.57 27.16 34.54
C VAL A 76 38.77 25.91 33.68
N ARG A 77 39.87 25.15 33.89
CA ARG A 77 40.13 23.91 33.16
C ARG A 77 39.04 22.86 33.39
N ASN A 78 38.59 22.72 34.63
CA ASN A 78 37.53 21.77 34.98
C ASN A 78 36.19 22.14 34.35
N GLN A 79 35.78 23.41 34.42
CA GLN A 79 34.54 23.87 33.79
C GLN A 79 34.59 23.76 32.27
N ASN A 80 35.74 24.06 31.66
CA ASN A 80 35.91 23.92 30.22
C ASN A 80 35.78 22.44 29.78
N ARG A 81 36.39 21.51 30.53
CA ARG A 81 36.23 20.08 30.30
C ARG A 81 34.78 19.63 30.46
N LYS A 82 34.06 20.16 31.44
CA LYS A 82 32.63 19.88 31.66
C LYS A 82 31.80 20.32 30.45
N ALA A 83 31.99 21.55 29.97
CA ALA A 83 31.30 22.09 28.79
C ALA A 83 31.59 21.27 27.52
N LEU A 84 32.86 20.86 27.31
CA LEU A 84 33.21 20.01 26.16
C LEU A 84 32.54 18.63 26.23
N LEU A 85 32.45 18.04 27.42
CA LEU A 85 31.78 16.75 27.62
C LEU A 85 30.27 16.87 27.42
N SER A 86 29.62 17.93 27.89
CA SER A 86 28.19 18.14 27.65
C SER A 86 27.89 18.33 26.16
N VAL A 87 28.67 19.16 25.45
CA VAL A 87 28.55 19.32 23.98
C VAL A 87 28.74 17.99 23.24
N ARG A 88 29.71 17.16 23.65
CA ARG A 88 29.90 15.84 23.03
C ARG A 88 28.71 14.91 23.30
N SER A 89 28.17 14.93 24.52
CA SER A 89 27.01 14.14 24.90
C SER A 89 25.76 14.56 24.13
N THR A 90 25.50 15.86 23.99
CA THR A 90 24.34 16.36 23.24
C THR A 90 24.48 16.02 21.75
N LYS A 91 25.67 16.15 21.17
CA LYS A 91 25.94 15.72 19.79
C LYS A 91 25.62 14.24 19.58
N HIS A 92 26.04 13.38 20.50
CA HIS A 92 25.72 11.95 20.41
C HIS A 92 24.22 11.69 20.51
N ALA A 93 23.55 12.25 21.52
CA ALA A 93 22.11 12.11 21.70
C ALA A 93 21.31 12.61 20.48
N THR A 94 21.71 13.72 19.87
CA THR A 94 21.06 14.22 18.64
C THR A 94 21.30 13.33 17.43
N ALA A 95 22.46 12.68 17.34
CA ALA A 95 22.75 11.74 16.26
C ALA A 95 21.92 10.45 16.40
N ASP A 96 21.77 9.95 17.62
CA ASP A 96 20.97 8.76 17.92
C ASP A 96 19.48 9.02 17.66
N ALA A 97 18.95 10.14 18.15
CA ALA A 97 17.57 10.54 17.88
C ALA A 97 17.32 10.75 16.38
N ARG A 98 18.28 11.33 15.64
CA ARG A 98 18.18 11.44 14.18
C ARG A 98 18.13 10.08 13.51
N HIS A 99 18.98 9.14 13.93
CA HIS A 99 19.01 7.79 13.36
C HIS A 99 17.69 7.03 13.59
N GLU A 100 17.09 7.21 14.76
CA GLU A 100 15.77 6.66 15.08
C GLU A 100 14.68 7.24 14.17
N VAL A 101 14.68 8.56 13.96
CA VAL A 101 13.76 9.23 13.02
C VAL A 101 13.92 8.68 11.61
N ASP A 102 15.15 8.52 11.13
CA ASP A 102 15.42 8.00 9.78
C ASP A 102 14.91 6.55 9.64
N THR A 103 15.06 5.74 10.69
CA THR A 103 14.59 4.34 10.73
C THR A 103 13.07 4.26 10.71
N LEU A 104 12.38 5.08 11.53
CA LEU A 104 10.92 5.16 11.54
C LEU A 104 10.38 5.69 10.20
N HIS A 105 11.07 6.65 9.58
CA HIS A 105 10.69 7.17 8.28
C HIS A 105 10.75 6.08 7.19
N LEU A 106 11.79 5.24 7.21
CA LEU A 106 11.90 4.11 6.29
C LEU A 106 10.79 3.08 6.52
N ALA A 107 10.51 2.73 7.78
CA ALA A 107 9.41 1.82 8.12
C ALA A 107 8.05 2.36 7.62
N LEU A 108 7.81 3.66 7.80
CA LEU A 108 6.60 4.32 7.31
C LEU A 108 6.50 4.29 5.77
N GLN A 109 7.61 4.51 5.06
CA GLN A 109 7.63 4.40 3.60
C GLN A 109 7.29 2.98 3.11
N ASN A 110 7.79 1.95 3.80
CA ASN A 110 7.47 0.56 3.48
C ASN A 110 5.96 0.30 3.64
N LEU A 111 5.33 0.79 4.71
CA LEU A 111 3.89 0.67 4.92
C LEU A 111 3.08 1.41 3.85
N TYR A 112 3.50 2.61 3.45
CA TYR A 112 2.82 3.33 2.36
C TYR A 112 2.93 2.61 1.01
N TYR A 113 4.06 1.94 0.76
CA TYR A 113 4.21 1.12 -0.42
C TYR A 113 3.25 -0.07 -0.39
N GLU A 114 3.21 -0.80 0.73
CA GLU A 114 2.31 -1.93 0.94
C GLU A 114 0.84 -1.51 0.77
N GLN A 115 0.43 -0.41 1.41
CA GLN A 115 -0.91 0.16 1.26
C GLN A 115 -1.24 0.42 -0.21
N ARG A 116 -0.37 1.13 -0.94
CA ARG A 116 -0.62 1.45 -2.35
C ARG A 116 -0.69 0.20 -3.22
N HIS A 117 0.14 -0.81 -2.92
CA HIS A 117 0.11 -2.09 -3.61
C HIS A 117 -1.23 -2.79 -3.41
N LEU A 118 -1.66 -2.96 -2.16
CA LEU A 118 -2.95 -3.57 -1.82
C LEU A 118 -4.13 -2.79 -2.40
N GLU A 119 -4.13 -1.46 -2.32
CA GLU A 119 -5.16 -0.63 -2.96
C GLU A 119 -5.23 -0.84 -4.49
N SER A 120 -4.08 -1.05 -5.12
CA SER A 120 -4.01 -1.32 -6.56
C SER A 120 -4.54 -2.71 -6.89
N GLU A 121 -4.23 -3.72 -6.08
CA GLU A 121 -4.78 -5.06 -6.22
C GLU A 121 -6.29 -5.11 -5.98
N ILE A 122 -6.79 -4.41 -4.95
CA ILE A 122 -8.22 -4.26 -4.68
C ILE A 122 -8.92 -3.63 -5.89
N LYS A 123 -8.36 -2.55 -6.46
CA LYS A 123 -8.91 -1.93 -7.67
C LYS A 123 -8.90 -2.87 -8.87
N ALA A 124 -7.87 -3.70 -9.02
CA ALA A 124 -7.82 -4.70 -10.08
C ALA A 124 -8.90 -5.78 -9.90
N CYS A 125 -9.13 -6.23 -8.67
CA CYS A 125 -10.19 -7.18 -8.34
C CYS A 125 -11.59 -6.56 -8.53
N GLN A 126 -11.81 -5.32 -8.10
CA GLN A 126 -13.08 -4.60 -8.27
C GLN A 126 -13.37 -4.27 -9.74
N GLY A 127 -12.34 -4.01 -10.54
CA GLY A 127 -12.44 -3.75 -11.98
C GLY A 127 -12.49 -5.02 -12.83
N TYR A 128 -12.62 -6.21 -12.23
CA TYR A 128 -12.67 -7.45 -12.98
C TYR A 128 -13.93 -7.49 -13.85
N ASP A 129 -13.72 -7.60 -15.16
CA ASP A 129 -14.79 -7.63 -16.15
C ASP A 129 -15.41 -9.03 -16.19
N HIS A 130 -16.55 -9.18 -15.53
CA HIS A 130 -17.25 -10.46 -15.46
C HIS A 130 -17.96 -10.78 -16.79
N PRO A 131 -17.65 -11.91 -17.46
CA PRO A 131 -18.21 -12.24 -18.77
C PRO A 131 -19.75 -12.30 -18.80
N TYR A 132 -20.39 -12.68 -17.69
CA TYR A 132 -21.84 -12.80 -17.60
C TYR A 132 -22.56 -11.46 -17.79
N GLN A 133 -21.92 -10.33 -17.48
CA GLN A 133 -22.52 -8.99 -17.63
C GLN A 133 -22.69 -8.58 -19.10
N LYS A 134 -22.00 -9.27 -20.03
CA LYS A 134 -22.10 -9.02 -21.48
C LYS A 134 -23.10 -9.93 -22.17
N LEU A 135 -23.71 -10.88 -21.46
CA LEU A 135 -24.69 -11.78 -22.07
C LEU A 135 -25.99 -10.99 -22.34
N PRO A 136 -26.56 -11.11 -23.56
CA PRO A 136 -27.89 -10.57 -23.82
C PRO A 136 -28.91 -11.48 -23.13
N LEU A 137 -29.24 -11.15 -21.88
CA LEU A 137 -30.26 -11.82 -21.09
C LEU A 137 -31.60 -11.11 -21.25
N MET A 138 -32.69 -11.86 -21.05
CA MET A 138 -34.03 -11.28 -20.90
C MET A 138 -34.03 -10.25 -19.74
N PRO A 139 -34.67 -9.08 -19.91
CA PRO A 139 -34.83 -8.10 -18.83
C PRO A 139 -35.46 -8.71 -17.57
N GLU A 140 -35.11 -8.18 -16.41
CA GLU A 140 -35.57 -8.73 -15.11
C GLU A 140 -37.08 -8.66 -14.95
N GLU A 141 -37.69 -7.57 -15.39
CA GLU A 141 -39.14 -7.38 -15.33
C GLU A 141 -39.90 -8.43 -16.15
N GLU A 142 -39.41 -8.71 -17.36
CA GLU A 142 -39.99 -9.73 -18.24
C GLU A 142 -39.78 -11.14 -17.68
N PHE A 143 -38.59 -11.41 -17.14
CA PHE A 143 -38.28 -12.70 -16.54
C PHE A 143 -39.13 -12.97 -15.30
N ALA A 144 -39.31 -11.97 -14.43
CA ALA A 144 -40.15 -12.09 -13.24
C ALA A 144 -41.63 -12.29 -13.58
N ALA A 145 -42.12 -11.61 -14.62
CA ALA A 145 -43.50 -11.78 -15.08
C ALA A 145 -43.74 -13.17 -15.70
N THR A 146 -42.75 -13.71 -16.41
CA THR A 146 -42.87 -15.00 -17.11
C THR A 146 -42.63 -16.20 -16.19
N PHE A 147 -41.76 -16.06 -15.19
CA PHE A 147 -41.32 -17.15 -14.31
C PHE A 147 -41.44 -16.81 -12.82
N PRO A 148 -42.67 -16.56 -12.30
CA PRO A 148 -42.86 -16.18 -10.89
C PRO A 148 -42.42 -17.29 -9.91
N GLU A 149 -42.56 -18.57 -10.29
CA GLU A 149 -42.13 -19.71 -9.48
C GLU A 149 -40.61 -19.72 -9.23
N VAL A 150 -39.83 -19.30 -10.24
CA VAL A 150 -38.36 -19.24 -10.13
C VAL A 150 -37.94 -18.11 -9.20
N ILE A 151 -38.62 -16.96 -9.26
CA ILE A 151 -38.40 -15.84 -8.33
C ILE A 151 -38.62 -16.27 -6.88
N GLU A 152 -39.73 -16.98 -6.63
CA GLU A 152 -40.03 -17.47 -5.29
C GLU A 152 -38.98 -18.48 -4.80
N SER A 153 -38.54 -19.39 -5.67
CA SER A 153 -37.45 -20.30 -5.35
C SER A 153 -36.15 -19.58 -5.01
N CYS A 154 -35.82 -18.48 -5.70
CA CYS A 154 -34.66 -17.65 -5.41
C CYS A 154 -34.80 -16.94 -4.05
N ARG A 155 -35.99 -16.43 -3.70
CA ARG A 155 -36.27 -15.83 -2.39
C ARG A 155 -36.10 -16.83 -1.25
N VAL A 156 -36.65 -18.04 -1.40
CA VAL A 156 -36.49 -19.11 -0.42
C VAL A 156 -35.01 -19.50 -0.25
N ALA A 157 -34.25 -19.54 -1.35
CA ALA A 157 -32.82 -19.82 -1.28
C ALA A 157 -32.05 -18.72 -0.52
N ALA A 158 -32.39 -17.44 -0.73
CA ALA A 158 -31.79 -16.32 -0.01
C ALA A 158 -32.09 -16.38 1.50
N GLN A 159 -33.35 -16.61 1.88
CA GLN A 159 -33.75 -16.78 3.28
C GLN A 159 -33.02 -17.94 3.96
N LYS A 160 -32.85 -19.06 3.23
CA LYS A 160 -32.08 -20.20 3.72
C LYS A 160 -30.61 -19.84 3.94
N ALA A 161 -30.00 -19.05 3.06
CA ALA A 161 -28.62 -18.60 3.21
C ALA A 161 -28.43 -17.70 4.46
N VAL A 162 -29.38 -16.79 4.73
CA VAL A 162 -29.37 -15.98 5.96
C VAL A 162 -29.47 -16.87 7.20
N PHE A 163 -30.36 -17.87 7.18
CA PHE A 163 -30.50 -18.82 8.28
C PHE A 163 -29.19 -19.60 8.51
N GLU A 164 -28.57 -20.13 7.45
CA GLU A 164 -27.28 -20.82 7.54
C GLU A 164 -26.16 -19.90 8.04
N ARG A 165 -26.15 -18.61 7.67
CA ARG A 165 -25.21 -17.62 8.19
C ARG A 165 -25.42 -17.36 9.68
N ARG A 166 -26.67 -17.27 10.14
CA ARG A 166 -27.00 -17.15 11.57
C ARG A 166 -26.56 -18.37 12.37
N GLU A 167 -26.85 -19.58 11.88
CA GLU A 167 -26.39 -20.82 12.54
C GLU A 167 -24.86 -20.87 12.66
N LYS A 168 -24.13 -20.43 11.63
CA LYS A 168 -22.65 -20.34 11.66
C LYS A 168 -22.12 -19.25 12.60
N LYS A 169 -22.85 -18.14 12.75
CA LYS A 169 -22.53 -17.11 13.75
C LYS A 169 -22.74 -17.68 15.17
N GLU A 170 -23.83 -18.41 15.40
CA GLU A 170 -24.15 -19.03 16.68
C GLU A 170 -23.20 -20.19 17.06
N SER A 171 -22.69 -20.94 16.09
CA SER A 171 -21.71 -22.02 16.31
C SER A 171 -20.29 -21.52 16.61
N GLY A 172 -20.04 -20.20 16.47
CA GLY A 172 -18.74 -19.58 16.71
C GLY A 172 -17.74 -19.74 15.55
N GLU A 173 -18.17 -20.29 14.41
CA GLU A 173 -17.31 -20.46 13.22
C GLU A 173 -17.00 -19.12 12.51
N LEU A 174 -17.82 -18.09 12.74
CA LEU A 174 -17.69 -16.74 12.18
C LEU A 174 -17.21 -15.70 13.22
N ALA A 175 -16.35 -16.08 14.16
CA ALA A 175 -15.77 -15.15 15.13
C ALA A 175 -14.65 -14.31 14.48
N GLY A 176 -14.98 -13.12 13.94
CA GLY A 176 -13.95 -12.23 13.39
C GLY A 176 -14.38 -10.90 12.76
N GLU A 177 -15.65 -10.70 12.39
CA GLU A 177 -16.12 -9.46 11.77
C GLU A 177 -17.29 -8.88 12.57
N ASP A 178 -17.00 -8.28 13.73
CA ASP A 178 -17.93 -7.42 14.44
C ASP A 178 -17.77 -5.99 13.90
N VAL A 179 -18.42 -5.70 12.77
CA VAL A 179 -18.46 -4.36 12.17
C VAL A 179 -19.72 -3.64 12.62
N GLY A 180 -19.95 -3.50 13.93
CA GLY A 180 -20.72 -2.40 14.55
C GLY A 180 -22.04 -1.96 13.90
N MET A 181 -22.76 -2.85 13.20
CA MET A 181 -24.04 -2.59 12.57
C MET A 181 -25.10 -3.44 13.28
N GLU A 182 -26.30 -2.89 13.51
CA GLU A 182 -27.37 -3.62 14.18
C GLU A 182 -27.70 -4.87 13.35
N GLY A 183 -27.53 -6.06 13.93
CA GLY A 183 -27.55 -7.34 13.18
C GLY A 183 -28.82 -7.64 12.36
N GLY A 184 -29.89 -6.85 12.50
CA GLY A 184 -31.06 -6.92 11.63
C GLY A 184 -30.86 -6.28 10.25
N GLU A 185 -30.08 -5.20 10.15
CA GLU A 185 -29.81 -4.52 8.87
C GLU A 185 -28.80 -5.31 8.02
N GLU A 186 -27.80 -5.94 8.65
CA GLU A 186 -26.80 -6.76 7.95
C GLU A 186 -27.40 -8.01 7.31
N ASP A 187 -28.35 -8.65 8.00
CA ASP A 187 -28.98 -9.88 7.51
C ASP A 187 -29.93 -9.58 6.35
N ALA A 188 -30.62 -8.43 6.37
CA ALA A 188 -31.46 -7.97 5.27
C ALA A 188 -30.63 -7.66 4.02
N ALA A 189 -29.52 -6.92 4.17
CA ALA A 189 -28.61 -6.64 3.05
C ALA A 189 -28.04 -7.94 2.44
N HIS A 190 -27.67 -8.90 3.29
CA HIS A 190 -27.20 -10.20 2.81
C HIS A 190 -28.29 -11.04 2.13
N GLU A 191 -29.54 -10.96 2.61
CA GLU A 191 -30.67 -11.61 1.95
C GLU A 191 -30.86 -11.08 0.53
N GLU A 192 -30.82 -9.75 0.36
CA GLU A 192 -30.94 -9.10 -0.95
C GLU A 192 -29.80 -9.50 -1.89
N GLU A 193 -28.55 -9.45 -1.43
CA GLU A 193 -27.38 -9.89 -2.21
C GLU A 193 -27.53 -11.35 -2.67
N MET A 194 -27.86 -12.25 -1.75
CA MET A 194 -28.02 -13.68 -2.06
C MET A 194 -29.19 -13.94 -3.01
N PHE A 195 -30.26 -13.14 -2.91
CA PHE A 195 -31.40 -13.19 -3.82
C PHE A 195 -31.02 -12.75 -5.23
N GLU A 196 -30.34 -11.62 -5.39
CA GLU A 196 -29.84 -11.13 -6.68
C GLU A 196 -28.91 -12.17 -7.34
N ASP A 197 -28.02 -12.75 -6.55
CA ASP A 197 -27.08 -13.78 -6.96
C ASP A 197 -27.79 -15.05 -7.48
N ALA A 198 -28.81 -15.51 -6.75
CA ALA A 198 -29.62 -16.66 -7.12
C ALA A 198 -30.44 -16.38 -8.38
N LEU A 199 -31.03 -15.19 -8.49
CA LEU A 199 -31.81 -14.76 -9.64
C LEU A 199 -30.95 -14.67 -10.90
N MET A 200 -29.76 -14.08 -10.82
CA MET A 200 -28.82 -13.99 -11.93
C MET A 200 -28.43 -15.37 -12.44
N LYS A 201 -28.10 -16.31 -11.54
CA LYS A 201 -27.77 -17.70 -11.91
C LYS A 201 -28.94 -18.38 -12.62
N ALA A 202 -30.16 -18.23 -12.11
CA ALA A 202 -31.35 -18.81 -12.72
C ALA A 202 -31.63 -18.24 -14.13
N ARG A 203 -31.46 -16.93 -14.33
CA ARG A 203 -31.60 -16.27 -15.64
C ARG A 203 -30.58 -16.79 -16.66
N ILE A 204 -29.32 -16.93 -16.26
CA ILE A 204 -28.27 -17.47 -17.13
C ILE A 204 -28.57 -18.93 -17.49
N GLU A 205 -29.02 -19.73 -16.53
CA GLU A 205 -29.36 -21.14 -16.78
C GLU A 205 -30.55 -21.29 -17.72
N HIS A 206 -31.56 -20.44 -17.59
CA HIS A 206 -32.70 -20.38 -18.50
C HIS A 206 -32.25 -20.07 -19.93
N GLU A 207 -31.51 -18.98 -20.14
CA GLU A 207 -30.97 -18.60 -21.45
C GLU A 207 -30.13 -19.72 -22.07
N HIS A 208 -29.30 -20.38 -21.25
CA HIS A 208 -28.49 -21.51 -21.70
C HIS A 208 -29.37 -22.69 -22.18
N LYS A 209 -30.43 -23.04 -21.44
CA LYS A 209 -31.38 -24.09 -21.84
C LYS A 209 -32.10 -23.73 -23.13
N GLU A 210 -32.51 -22.48 -23.30
CA GLU A 210 -33.16 -22.01 -24.53
C GLU A 210 -32.22 -22.09 -25.73
N ARG A 211 -30.97 -21.65 -25.59
CA ARG A 211 -29.96 -21.74 -26.65
C ARG A 211 -29.67 -23.18 -27.05
N LEU A 212 -29.57 -24.10 -26.09
CA LEU A 212 -29.41 -25.52 -26.37
C LEU A 212 -30.59 -26.08 -27.16
N ALA A 213 -31.83 -25.77 -26.75
CA ALA A 213 -33.02 -26.23 -27.44
C ALA A 213 -33.12 -25.66 -28.88
N LEU A 214 -32.71 -24.40 -29.08
CA LEU A 214 -32.65 -23.79 -30.41
C LEU A 214 -31.59 -24.45 -31.30
N GLU A 215 -30.41 -24.75 -30.75
CA GLU A 215 -29.34 -25.43 -31.50
C GLU A 215 -29.74 -26.86 -31.87
N GLU A 216 -30.40 -27.60 -30.98
CA GLU A 216 -30.94 -28.93 -31.28
C GLU A 216 -31.98 -28.87 -32.42
N LYS A 217 -32.93 -27.92 -32.33
CA LYS A 217 -33.92 -27.69 -33.41
C LYS A 217 -33.23 -27.33 -34.73
N ARG A 218 -32.22 -26.46 -34.70
CA ARG A 218 -31.42 -26.06 -35.87
C ARG A 218 -30.75 -27.28 -36.51
N GLN A 219 -30.11 -28.13 -35.73
CA GLN A 219 -29.47 -29.36 -36.23
C GLN A 219 -30.48 -30.34 -36.83
N GLY A 220 -31.65 -30.51 -36.19
CA GLY A 220 -32.74 -31.31 -36.72
C GLY A 220 -33.23 -30.81 -38.09
N LEU A 221 -33.49 -29.51 -38.20
CA LEU A 221 -33.90 -28.87 -39.46
C LEU A 221 -32.81 -28.97 -40.54
N LEU A 222 -31.53 -28.84 -40.17
CA LEU A 222 -30.40 -29.00 -41.08
C LEU A 222 -30.36 -30.41 -41.69
N LYS A 223 -30.52 -31.45 -40.85
CA LYS A 223 -30.58 -32.85 -41.31
C LYS A 223 -31.78 -33.08 -42.24
N LYS A 224 -32.96 -32.57 -41.87
CA LYS A 224 -34.16 -32.66 -42.71
C LYS A 224 -33.97 -31.97 -44.06
N LYS A 225 -33.36 -30.78 -44.07
CA LYS A 225 -33.01 -30.06 -45.31
C LYS A 225 -32.08 -30.89 -46.20
N GLN A 226 -31.02 -31.47 -45.63
CA GLN A 226 -30.09 -32.33 -46.38
C GLN A 226 -30.79 -33.56 -46.97
N GLY A 227 -31.67 -34.21 -46.19
CA GLY A 227 -32.47 -35.34 -46.67
C GLY A 227 -33.37 -34.99 -47.84
N LEU A 228 -34.09 -33.86 -47.75
CA LEU A 228 -34.95 -33.37 -48.84
C LEU A 228 -34.14 -33.02 -50.10
N ILE A 229 -32.95 -32.43 -49.95
CA ILE A 229 -32.06 -32.15 -51.09
C ILE A 229 -31.63 -33.46 -51.78
N ALA A 230 -31.23 -34.46 -51.01
CA ALA A 230 -30.83 -35.76 -51.56
C ALA A 230 -32.00 -36.47 -52.28
N GLU A 231 -33.20 -36.45 -51.68
CA GLU A 231 -34.40 -37.01 -52.29
C GLU A 231 -34.79 -36.28 -53.58
N ASN A 232 -34.70 -34.94 -53.59
CA ASN A 232 -34.99 -34.15 -54.77
C ASN A 232 -33.99 -34.43 -55.91
N ASN A 233 -32.69 -34.54 -55.59
CA ASN A 233 -31.66 -34.92 -56.55
C ASN A 233 -31.90 -36.33 -57.12
N LYS A 234 -32.26 -37.30 -56.27
CA LYS A 234 -32.60 -38.65 -56.72
C LYS A 234 -33.81 -38.67 -57.65
N ARG A 235 -34.89 -37.97 -57.28
CA ARG A 235 -36.09 -37.84 -58.13
C ARG A 235 -35.76 -37.17 -59.47
N LYS A 236 -34.89 -36.16 -59.47
CA LYS A 236 -34.40 -35.52 -60.70
C LYS A 236 -33.66 -36.52 -61.60
N GLU A 237 -32.77 -37.34 -61.04
CA GLU A 237 -32.08 -38.39 -61.78
C GLU A 237 -33.02 -39.47 -62.32
N ASP A 238 -34.00 -39.91 -61.51
CA ASP A 238 -34.98 -40.91 -61.90
C ASP A 238 -35.89 -40.40 -63.04
N LEU A 239 -36.32 -39.12 -62.97
CA LEU A 239 -37.05 -38.47 -64.07
C LEU A 239 -36.22 -38.40 -65.35
N ALA A 240 -34.95 -38.00 -65.26
CA ALA A 240 -34.07 -37.95 -66.43
C ALA A 240 -33.90 -39.32 -67.11
N LYS A 241 -33.83 -40.41 -66.33
CA LYS A 241 -33.79 -41.78 -66.88
C LYS A 241 -35.10 -42.21 -67.52
N LEU A 242 -36.24 -41.80 -66.94
CA LEU A 242 -37.56 -42.07 -67.51
C LEU A 242 -37.72 -41.35 -68.84
N ASP A 243 -37.32 -40.08 -68.92
CA ASP A 243 -37.31 -39.30 -70.16
C ASP A 243 -36.45 -39.98 -71.23
N GLU A 244 -35.24 -40.43 -70.90
CA GLU A 244 -34.38 -41.19 -71.83
C GLU A 244 -35.04 -42.49 -72.31
N SER A 245 -35.77 -43.18 -71.42
CA SER A 245 -36.48 -44.42 -71.76
C SER A 245 -37.68 -44.16 -72.68
N LEU A 246 -38.41 -43.05 -72.45
CA LEU A 246 -39.52 -42.62 -73.30
C LEU A 246 -39.03 -42.22 -74.68
N GLU A 247 -37.91 -41.50 -74.79
CA GLU A 247 -37.28 -41.19 -76.08
C GLU A 247 -36.96 -42.46 -76.87
N LYS A 248 -36.31 -43.44 -76.25
CA LYS A 248 -36.02 -44.75 -76.87
C LYS A 248 -37.29 -45.48 -77.29
N PHE A 249 -38.34 -45.45 -76.47
CA PHE A 249 -39.63 -46.07 -76.81
C PHE A 249 -40.28 -45.41 -78.03
N ILE A 250 -40.30 -44.07 -78.07
CA ILE A 250 -40.82 -43.31 -79.22
C ILE A 250 -40.02 -43.65 -80.47
N GLU A 251 -38.69 -43.70 -80.39
CA GLU A 251 -37.83 -44.08 -81.51
C GLU A 251 -38.10 -45.51 -82.00
N ALA A 252 -38.26 -46.47 -81.08
CA ALA A 252 -38.58 -47.85 -81.41
C ALA A 252 -39.99 -48.03 -82.00
N ALA A 253 -40.94 -47.12 -81.71
CA ALA A 253 -42.29 -47.14 -82.28
C ALA A 253 -42.38 -46.55 -83.70
N LYS A 254 -41.43 -45.69 -84.11
CA LYS A 254 -41.41 -45.06 -85.45
C LYS A 254 -41.53 -46.06 -86.63
N PRO A 255 -40.85 -47.23 -86.64
CA PRO A 255 -40.99 -48.20 -87.73
C PRO A 255 -42.40 -48.81 -87.83
N ILE A 256 -43.08 -49.01 -86.70
CA ILE A 256 -44.46 -49.51 -86.65
C ILE A 256 -45.38 -48.45 -87.27
N GLU A 257 -45.20 -47.19 -86.88
CA GLU A 257 -45.95 -46.06 -87.44
C GLU A 257 -45.73 -45.94 -88.97
N GLN A 258 -44.49 -46.07 -89.44
CA GLN A 258 -44.15 -46.08 -90.87
C GLN A 258 -44.78 -47.26 -91.64
N THR A 259 -45.05 -48.38 -90.97
CA THR A 259 -45.70 -49.55 -91.58
C THR A 259 -47.19 -49.27 -91.78
N PHE A 260 -47.87 -48.75 -90.75
CA PHE A 260 -49.27 -48.35 -90.85
C PHE A 260 -49.50 -47.18 -91.83
N GLN A 261 -48.52 -46.29 -92.00
CA GLN A 261 -48.56 -45.21 -93.00
C GLN A 261 -48.37 -45.68 -94.45
N LYS A 262 -47.90 -46.92 -94.69
CA LYS A 262 -47.71 -47.50 -96.04
C LYS A 262 -48.88 -48.35 -96.52
N GLU A 263 -49.77 -48.79 -95.62
CA GLU A 263 -50.96 -49.59 -95.95
C GLU A 263 -52.23 -48.76 -96.24
N TYR A 264 -52.10 -47.43 -96.33
CA TYR A 264 -53.12 -46.50 -96.82
C TYR A 264 -52.59 -45.62 -97.96
#